data_AF-A0AAW2LAG3-F1
#
_entry.id   AF-A0AAW2LAG3-F1
#
_cell.length_a   1.000
_cell.length_b   1.000
_cell.length_c   1.000
_cell.angle_alpha   90.00
_cell.angle_beta   90.00
_cell.angle_gamma   90.00
#
_symmetry.space_group_name_H-M   'P 1'
#
loop_
_entity.id
_entity.type
_entity.pdbx_description
1 polymer ?
#
loop_
_entity_poly.entity_id
_entity_poly.type
_entity_poly.pdbx_seq_one_letter_code
_entity_poly.pdbx_strand_id
1 'polypeptide(L)'
;MKNILRPQSTNGYDIESNIPQNIQSGATKSIEGRRLLKQQALKLVKCLCKEISSLSCMEAKGIYNDAMMLAASLGIHEVVEEIIETHPTIIYHQTSVSGQYLFHVAVENRSEHVYNLIYQMSDHKHFYSDFTDLNGNSLLHLAAKLAPSHKLNEISGAALQMQREIQWYKEVEKFVHPHSRECLNNDGESPKMVFTEEHKILKKEGEKWMKGTATSCTIAAALIATVMFGAAITVPGGNDNSNGFPMFSESSAFIIFAISDAVSLFTSATSLLMFLAILTSRYAEEDFLYALPKRLIIGLGTLFLSISSMMVAFSATVYLVFARKEAWVLIPGGVLACLPVASFVLLQFPLFLDLVYSTYGPGIFGKQSNRPFY
;
A
#
# COMPACT_ATOMS: atom_id res chain seq x y z
N MET A 1 -33.58 -51.77 -12.74
CA MET A 1 -32.88 -53.01 -12.35
C MET A 1 -31.64 -53.13 -13.23
N LYS A 2 -30.45 -52.98 -12.62
CA LYS A 2 -29.09 -53.34 -13.05
C LYS A 2 -28.77 -53.42 -14.56
N ASN A 3 -27.83 -52.59 -15.01
CA ASN A 3 -26.59 -53.10 -15.60
C ASN A 3 -25.44 -52.10 -15.43
N ILE A 4 -24.38 -52.59 -14.80
CA ILE A 4 -23.09 -51.95 -14.51
C ILE A 4 -22.14 -52.39 -15.63
N LEU A 5 -21.37 -51.46 -16.22
CA LEU A 5 -20.02 -51.65 -16.79
C LEU A 5 -19.43 -50.25 -17.15
N ARG A 6 -18.14 -50.05 -16.83
CA ARG A 6 -17.34 -48.79 -16.81
C ARG A 6 -17.25 -48.01 -18.14
N PRO A 7 -16.80 -46.73 -18.08
CA PRO A 7 -15.45 -46.36 -18.55
C PRO A 7 -14.72 -45.40 -17.59
N GLN A 8 -13.48 -45.70 -17.16
CA GLN A 8 -12.21 -45.12 -17.66
C GLN A 8 -12.18 -43.59 -17.82
N SER A 9 -11.43 -42.96 -16.91
CA SER A 9 -11.09 -41.55 -16.84
C SER A 9 -10.07 -41.15 -17.90
N THR A 10 -10.42 -40.20 -18.76
CA THR A 10 -9.50 -39.51 -19.67
C THR A 10 -9.16 -38.12 -19.13
N ASN A 11 -7.88 -37.95 -18.81
CA ASN A 11 -7.05 -36.75 -18.79
C ASN A 11 -7.72 -35.39 -19.02
N GLY A 12 -7.85 -34.61 -17.94
CA GLY A 12 -7.81 -33.16 -18.00
C GLY A 12 -6.35 -32.70 -17.96
N TYR A 13 -5.91 -32.02 -19.02
CA TYR A 13 -4.63 -31.32 -19.05
C TYR A 13 -4.81 -29.98 -18.35
N ASP A 14 -4.26 -29.86 -17.14
CA ASP A 14 -4.08 -28.59 -16.45
C ASP A 14 -2.99 -27.77 -17.14
N ILE A 15 -3.37 -26.62 -17.69
CA ILE A 15 -2.44 -25.58 -18.14
C ILE A 15 -2.10 -24.72 -16.91
N GLU A 16 -1.26 -25.26 -16.03
CA GLU A 16 -0.45 -24.48 -15.08
C GLU A 16 1.03 -24.79 -15.34
N SER A 17 1.53 -24.19 -16.41
CA SER A 17 2.96 -24.03 -16.70
C SER A 17 3.12 -22.53 -16.96
N ASN A 18 4.04 -21.76 -16.38
CA ASN A 18 5.38 -22.06 -15.94
C ASN A 18 5.81 -21.01 -14.90
N ILE A 19 6.02 -21.42 -13.66
CA ILE A 19 6.99 -20.77 -12.78
C ILE A 19 8.06 -21.84 -12.52
N PRO A 20 9.37 -21.56 -12.68
CA PRO A 20 10.39 -22.58 -12.44
C PRO A 20 10.27 -23.12 -11.01
N GLN A 21 9.99 -24.41 -10.86
CA GLN A 21 9.84 -25.09 -9.55
C GLN A 21 11.06 -24.85 -8.63
N ASN A 22 12.24 -24.58 -9.20
CA ASN A 22 13.45 -24.23 -8.45
C ASN A 22 13.39 -22.86 -7.75
N ILE A 23 12.64 -21.88 -8.27
CA ILE A 23 12.52 -20.55 -7.67
C ILE A 23 11.49 -20.56 -6.55
N GLN A 24 10.35 -21.25 -6.74
CA GLN A 24 9.38 -21.51 -5.66
C GLN A 24 10.01 -22.35 -4.53
N SER A 25 10.79 -23.40 -4.86
CA SER A 25 11.54 -24.23 -3.90
C SER A 25 12.60 -23.45 -3.12
N GLY A 26 13.30 -22.51 -3.76
CA GLY A 26 14.29 -21.65 -3.09
C GLY A 26 13.65 -20.63 -2.14
N ALA A 27 12.56 -19.99 -2.57
CA ALA A 27 11.82 -19.03 -1.76
C ALA A 27 11.15 -19.70 -0.54
N THR A 28 10.52 -20.86 -0.72
CA THR A 28 9.91 -21.61 0.39
C THR A 28 10.94 -22.13 1.38
N LYS A 29 12.09 -22.64 0.93
CA LYS A 29 13.20 -23.02 1.82
C LYS A 29 13.77 -21.83 2.59
N SER A 30 13.87 -20.64 1.97
CA SER A 30 14.31 -19.41 2.64
C SER A 30 13.30 -18.94 3.71
N ILE A 31 12.01 -19.07 3.44
CA ILE A 31 10.93 -18.72 4.38
C ILE A 31 10.93 -19.69 5.56
N GLU A 32 11.07 -20.99 5.31
CA GLU A 32 11.09 -22.03 6.34
C GLU A 32 12.33 -21.94 7.23
N GLY A 33 13.49 -21.66 6.64
CA GLY A 33 14.72 -21.37 7.38
C GLY A 33 14.58 -20.15 8.30
N ARG A 34 13.99 -19.04 7.81
CA ARG A 34 13.71 -17.85 8.64
C ARG A 34 12.73 -18.15 9.78
N ARG A 35 11.71 -18.97 9.53
CA ARG A 35 10.76 -19.41 10.55
C ARG A 35 11.43 -20.24 11.65
N LEU A 36 12.31 -21.16 11.27
CA LEU A 36 13.08 -21.98 12.22
C LEU A 36 14.01 -21.11 13.09
N LEU A 37 14.73 -20.17 12.47
CA LEU A 37 15.59 -19.23 13.19
C LEU A 37 14.79 -18.37 14.18
N LYS A 38 13.61 -17.87 13.79
CA LYS A 38 12.72 -17.13 14.69
C LYS A 38 12.27 -17.99 15.88
N GLN A 39 11.94 -19.26 15.66
CA GLN A 39 11.58 -20.18 16.74
C GLN A 39 12.75 -20.49 17.68
N GLN A 40 13.96 -20.65 17.15
CA GLN A 40 15.17 -20.85 17.94
C GLN A 40 15.50 -19.61 18.78
N ALA A 41 15.40 -18.42 18.19
CA ALA A 41 15.57 -17.15 18.88
C ALA A 41 14.56 -16.99 20.03
N LEU A 42 13.28 -17.29 19.79
CA LEU A 42 12.26 -17.23 20.85
C LEU A 42 12.53 -18.23 21.98
N LYS A 43 12.97 -19.46 21.66
CA LYS A 43 13.39 -20.44 22.67
C LYS A 43 14.57 -19.94 23.51
N LEU A 44 15.53 -19.25 22.88
CA LEU A 44 16.65 -18.66 23.59
C LEU A 44 16.19 -17.55 24.54
N VAL A 45 15.31 -16.65 24.07
CA VAL A 45 14.70 -15.59 24.91
C VAL A 45 14.00 -16.19 26.13
N LYS A 46 13.24 -17.28 25.94
CA LYS A 46 12.59 -18.03 27.04
C LYS A 46 13.58 -18.52 28.09
N CYS A 47 14.68 -19.12 27.65
CA CYS A 47 15.71 -19.61 28.57
C CYS A 47 16.38 -18.44 29.31
N LEU A 48 16.70 -17.35 28.60
CA LEU A 48 17.31 -16.17 29.20
C LEU A 48 16.39 -15.51 30.23
N CYS A 49 15.09 -15.40 29.97
CA CYS A 49 14.12 -14.88 30.93
C CYS A 49 14.10 -15.73 32.22
N LYS A 50 14.15 -17.06 32.10
CA LYS A 50 14.25 -17.93 33.28
C LYS A 50 15.53 -17.69 34.08
N GLU A 51 16.68 -17.57 33.42
CA GLU A 51 17.94 -17.26 34.11
C GLU A 51 17.92 -15.88 34.77
N ILE A 52 17.38 -14.86 34.10
CA ILE A 52 17.25 -13.49 34.64
C ILE A 52 16.34 -13.48 35.86
N SER A 53 15.31 -14.33 35.91
CA SER A 53 14.45 -14.45 37.10
C SER A 53 15.17 -14.93 38.36
N SER A 54 16.37 -15.51 38.23
CA SER A 54 17.21 -15.93 39.36
C SER A 54 18.10 -14.82 39.93
N LEU A 55 18.20 -13.67 39.23
CA LEU A 55 18.97 -12.51 39.67
C LEU A 55 18.23 -11.73 40.77
N SER A 56 18.92 -10.75 41.36
CA SER A 56 18.28 -9.82 42.29
C SER A 56 17.15 -9.05 41.61
N CYS A 57 16.10 -8.71 42.36
CA CYS A 57 14.91 -8.04 41.81
C CYS A 57 15.24 -6.72 41.08
N MET A 58 16.22 -5.94 41.56
CA MET A 58 16.65 -4.71 40.90
C MET A 58 17.41 -4.95 39.60
N GLU A 59 18.34 -5.91 39.56
CA GLU A 59 19.12 -6.24 38.36
C GLU A 59 18.24 -6.85 37.27
N ALA A 60 17.39 -7.81 37.65
CA ALA A 60 16.44 -8.46 36.74
C ALA A 60 15.53 -7.42 36.08
N LYS A 61 15.00 -6.48 36.86
CA LYS A 61 14.09 -5.44 36.39
C LYS A 61 14.75 -4.48 35.38
N GLY A 62 15.98 -4.06 35.61
CA GLY A 62 16.72 -3.22 34.65
C GLY A 62 16.88 -3.93 33.31
N ILE A 63 17.33 -5.19 33.34
CA ILE A 63 17.53 -6.01 32.14
C ILE A 63 16.20 -6.21 31.39
N TYR A 64 15.12 -6.56 32.09
CA TYR A 64 13.81 -6.73 31.46
C TYR A 64 13.30 -5.45 30.81
N ASN A 65 13.46 -4.30 31.48
CA ASN A 65 12.99 -3.03 30.94
C ASN A 65 13.74 -2.68 29.66
N ASP A 66 15.08 -2.74 29.67
CA ASP A 66 15.90 -2.39 28.50
C ASP A 66 15.63 -3.34 27.33
N ALA A 67 15.53 -4.65 27.59
CA ALA A 67 15.22 -5.65 26.58
C ALA A 67 13.81 -5.45 26.00
N MET A 68 12.83 -5.15 26.84
CA MET A 68 11.45 -4.90 26.42
C MET A 68 11.34 -3.63 25.56
N MET A 69 11.99 -2.54 25.97
CA MET A 69 11.96 -1.27 25.21
C MET A 69 12.68 -1.40 23.87
N LEU A 70 13.79 -2.14 23.81
CA LEU A 70 14.47 -2.45 22.55
C LEU A 70 13.61 -3.33 21.64
N ALA A 71 12.97 -4.37 22.18
CA ALA A 71 12.05 -5.19 21.41
C ALA A 71 10.87 -4.36 20.88
N ALA A 72 10.37 -3.43 21.70
CA ALA A 72 9.29 -2.53 21.33
C ALA A 72 9.69 -1.56 20.21
N SER A 73 10.87 -0.93 20.27
CA SER A 73 11.34 -0.02 19.23
C SER A 73 11.61 -0.73 17.89
N LEU A 74 11.94 -2.02 17.93
CA LEU A 74 12.12 -2.86 16.75
C LEU A 74 10.83 -3.54 16.25
N GLY A 75 9.73 -3.41 17.00
CA GLY A 75 8.43 -4.01 16.65
C GLY A 75 8.35 -5.52 16.86
N ILE A 76 9.22 -6.11 17.69
CA ILE A 76 9.31 -7.55 17.96
C ILE A 76 8.37 -7.91 19.13
N HIS A 77 7.07 -7.98 18.84
CA HIS A 77 6.05 -8.20 19.86
C HIS A 77 6.19 -9.53 20.60
N GLU A 78 6.73 -10.60 19.98
CA GLU A 78 6.86 -11.91 20.65
C GLU A 78 7.83 -11.86 21.84
N VAL A 79 8.86 -11.03 21.77
CA VAL A 79 9.80 -10.83 22.89
C VAL A 79 9.15 -9.99 23.99
N VAL A 80 8.36 -8.98 23.61
CA VAL A 80 7.57 -8.18 24.54
C VAL A 80 6.57 -9.06 25.29
N GLU A 81 5.84 -9.92 24.58
CA GLU A 81 4.87 -10.86 25.17
C GLU A 81 5.56 -11.82 26.16
N GLU A 82 6.71 -12.39 25.80
CA GLU A 82 7.46 -13.29 26.69
C GLU A 82 7.97 -12.60 27.97
N ILE A 83 8.48 -11.38 27.85
CA ILE A 83 8.98 -10.60 28.99
C ILE A 83 7.82 -10.25 29.93
N ILE A 84 6.68 -9.83 29.38
CA ILE A 84 5.48 -9.50 30.16
C ILE A 84 4.91 -10.75 30.84
N GLU A 85 4.88 -11.91 30.17
CA GLU A 85 4.48 -13.18 30.78
C GLU A 85 5.39 -13.57 31.97
N THR A 86 6.70 -13.30 31.85
CA THR A 86 7.67 -13.65 32.91
C THR A 86 7.65 -12.64 34.07
N HIS A 87 7.49 -11.35 33.78
CA HIS A 87 7.51 -10.29 34.78
C HIS A 87 6.43 -9.22 34.52
N PRO A 88 5.14 -9.48 34.85
CA PRO A 88 4.02 -8.62 34.45
C PRO A 88 4.11 -7.17 34.93
N THR A 89 4.74 -6.92 36.08
CA THR A 89 4.90 -5.55 36.63
C THR A 89 5.79 -4.66 35.77
N ILE A 90 6.54 -5.21 34.82
CA ILE A 90 7.44 -4.46 33.95
C ILE A 90 6.72 -3.42 33.08
N ILE A 91 5.45 -3.65 32.75
CA ILE A 91 4.65 -2.78 31.87
C ILE A 91 4.46 -1.37 32.43
N TYR A 92 4.62 -1.21 33.76
CA TYR A 92 4.48 0.04 34.48
C TYR A 92 5.80 0.79 34.66
N HIS A 93 6.90 0.29 34.06
CA HIS A 93 8.20 0.92 34.17
C HIS A 93 8.50 1.87 33.01
N GLN A 94 9.09 3.00 33.38
CA GLN A 94 9.57 4.01 32.45
C GLN A 94 11.06 3.83 32.18
N THR A 95 11.51 4.23 31.00
CA THR A 95 12.93 4.43 30.72
C THR A 95 13.50 5.54 31.60
N SER A 96 14.65 5.29 32.25
CA SER A 96 15.30 6.28 33.11
C SER A 96 15.72 7.56 32.38
N VAL A 97 16.00 7.47 31.07
CA VAL A 97 16.50 8.57 30.24
C VAL A 97 15.37 9.46 29.70
N SER A 98 14.31 8.85 29.15
CA SER A 98 13.23 9.59 28.47
C SER A 98 11.91 9.64 29.24
N GLY A 99 11.75 8.85 30.31
CA GLY A 99 10.48 8.67 31.03
C GLY A 99 9.39 7.98 30.19
N GLN A 100 9.76 7.36 29.07
CA GLN A 100 8.80 6.71 28.20
C GLN A 100 8.36 5.37 28.77
N TYR A 101 7.08 5.05 28.62
CA TYR A 101 6.53 3.72 28.84
C TYR A 101 6.59 2.90 27.55
N LEU A 102 6.36 1.59 27.66
CA LEU A 102 6.30 0.66 26.53
C LEU A 102 5.47 1.21 25.35
N PHE A 103 4.31 1.81 25.66
CA PHE A 103 3.41 2.31 24.62
C PHE A 103 3.93 3.58 23.92
N HIS A 104 4.64 4.46 24.66
CA HIS A 104 5.33 5.61 24.08
C HIS A 104 6.36 5.16 23.04
N VAL A 105 7.20 4.18 23.40
CA VAL A 105 8.24 3.63 22.51
C VAL A 105 7.63 2.98 21.27
N ALA A 106 6.54 2.22 21.44
CA ALA A 106 5.85 1.59 20.32
C ALA A 106 5.25 2.62 19.34
N VAL A 107 4.68 3.71 19.87
CA VAL A 107 4.09 4.79 19.05
C VAL A 107 5.15 5.58 18.29
N GLU A 108 6.21 6.00 18.98
CA GLU A 108 7.30 6.79 18.39
C GLU A 108 8.00 6.01 17.26
N ASN A 109 8.14 4.69 17.39
CA ASN A 109 8.85 3.86 16.42
C ASN A 109 7.95 3.21 15.34
N ARG A 110 6.65 3.54 15.27
CA ARG A 110 5.69 2.91 14.34
C ARG A 110 5.64 1.38 14.47
N SER A 111 5.75 0.89 15.70
CA SER A 111 5.77 -0.55 15.99
C SER A 111 4.36 -1.12 16.05
N GLU A 112 3.75 -1.30 14.87
CA GLU A 112 2.34 -1.71 14.71
C GLU A 112 1.98 -2.98 15.50
N HIS A 113 2.84 -3.99 15.49
CA HIS A 113 2.58 -5.26 16.18
C HIS A 113 2.58 -5.10 17.70
N VAL A 114 3.48 -4.27 18.24
CA VAL A 114 3.60 -4.01 19.67
C VAL A 114 2.46 -3.09 20.12
N TYR A 115 2.12 -2.08 19.33
CA TYR A 115 0.93 -1.26 19.53
C TYR A 115 -0.33 -2.12 19.61
N ASN A 116 -0.52 -3.04 18.66
CA ASN A 116 -1.68 -3.93 18.61
C ASN A 116 -1.76 -4.86 19.83
N LEU A 117 -0.60 -5.36 20.31
CA LEU A 117 -0.52 -6.17 21.52
C LEU A 117 -1.01 -5.37 22.75
N ILE A 118 -0.54 -4.14 22.91
CA ILE A 118 -0.91 -3.26 24.04
C ILE A 118 -2.37 -2.81 23.93
N TYR A 119 -2.84 -2.49 22.72
CA TYR A 119 -4.22 -2.08 22.47
C TYR A 119 -5.24 -3.15 22.90
N GLN A 120 -4.87 -4.43 22.79
CA GLN A 120 -5.72 -5.57 23.13
C GLN A 120 -5.77 -5.87 24.63
N MET A 121 -4.91 -5.27 25.45
CA MET A 121 -4.95 -5.39 26.91
C MET A 121 -6.13 -4.57 27.45
N SER A 122 -7.26 -5.23 27.72
CA SER A 122 -8.56 -4.58 27.96
C SER A 122 -8.56 -3.60 29.13
N ASP A 123 -8.02 -4.00 30.29
CA ASP A 123 -8.16 -3.22 31.53
C ASP A 123 -7.08 -2.14 31.69
N HIS A 124 -5.98 -2.23 30.94
CA HIS A 124 -4.86 -1.28 31.00
C HIS A 124 -4.88 -0.23 29.90
N LYS A 125 -5.84 -0.30 28.97
CA LYS A 125 -5.99 0.61 27.84
C LYS A 125 -6.08 2.08 28.28
N HIS A 126 -6.86 2.34 29.33
CA HIS A 126 -7.07 3.69 29.88
C HIS A 126 -5.90 4.19 30.73
N PHE A 127 -5.04 3.29 31.20
CA PHE A 127 -3.91 3.66 32.05
C PHE A 127 -2.85 4.46 31.29
N TYR A 128 -2.62 4.12 30.01
CA TYR A 128 -1.58 4.76 29.21
C TYR A 128 -2.04 6.03 28.47
N SER A 129 -3.35 6.29 28.35
CA SER A 129 -3.85 7.42 27.53
C SER A 129 -3.46 8.78 28.07
N ASP A 130 -3.23 8.88 29.39
CA ASP A 130 -3.04 10.13 30.11
C ASP A 130 -1.58 10.35 30.52
N PHE A 131 -0.69 9.40 30.20
CA PHE A 131 0.72 9.49 30.53
C PHE A 131 1.51 10.37 29.56
N THR A 132 2.53 11.00 30.11
CA THR A 132 3.49 11.83 29.38
C THR A 132 4.91 11.32 29.63
N ASP A 133 5.80 11.57 28.68
CA ASP A 133 7.24 11.41 28.88
C ASP A 133 7.81 12.55 29.75
N LEU A 134 9.13 12.57 30.00
CA LEU A 134 9.78 13.64 30.78
C LEU A 134 9.65 15.03 30.15
N ASN A 135 9.39 15.10 28.84
CA ASN A 135 9.23 16.34 28.09
C ASN A 135 7.75 16.79 28.01
N GLY A 136 6.86 16.12 28.74
CA GLY A 136 5.43 16.42 28.70
C GLY A 136 4.74 15.94 27.41
N ASN A 137 5.40 15.13 26.57
CA ASN A 137 4.79 14.60 25.36
C ASN A 137 3.81 13.50 25.72
N SER A 138 2.55 13.71 25.37
CA SER A 138 1.55 12.63 25.35
C SER A 138 1.83 11.63 24.21
N LEU A 139 1.13 10.50 24.21
CA LEU A 139 1.13 9.55 23.09
C LEU A 139 0.88 10.23 21.73
N LEU A 140 0.00 11.24 21.70
CA LEU A 140 -0.34 11.93 20.45
C LEU A 140 0.80 12.83 19.96
N HIS A 141 1.58 13.43 20.86
CA HIS A 141 2.81 14.14 20.50
C HIS A 141 3.85 13.18 19.90
N LEU A 142 4.00 11.98 20.48
CA LEU A 142 4.94 10.97 19.95
C LEU A 142 4.49 10.40 18.61
N ALA A 143 3.18 10.27 18.39
CA ALA A 143 2.62 9.94 17.08
C ALA A 143 2.80 11.08 16.07
N ALA A 144 2.98 12.32 16.55
CA ALA A 144 3.17 13.50 15.74
C ALA A 144 4.61 13.71 15.24
N LYS A 145 5.60 13.11 15.92
CA LYS A 145 7.00 13.11 15.46
C LYS A 145 7.15 12.30 14.18
N LEU A 146 8.09 12.66 13.33
CA LEU A 146 8.35 11.90 12.10
C LEU A 146 8.85 10.48 12.42
N ALA A 147 8.34 9.47 11.70
CA ALA A 147 8.80 8.09 11.85
C ALA A 147 10.32 7.94 11.65
N PRO A 148 10.96 6.97 12.34
CA PRO A 148 12.36 6.63 12.09
C PRO A 148 12.61 6.32 10.60
N SER A 149 13.76 6.73 10.07
CA SER A 149 14.03 6.63 8.63
C SER A 149 13.89 5.22 8.07
N HIS A 150 14.25 4.19 8.84
CA HIS A 150 14.12 2.80 8.39
C HIS A 150 12.65 2.37 8.22
N LYS A 151 11.71 2.93 8.99
CA LYS A 151 10.27 2.72 8.82
C LYS A 151 9.67 3.57 7.73
N LEU A 152 10.06 4.84 7.67
CA LEU A 152 9.60 5.75 6.62
C LEU A 152 9.98 5.23 5.23
N ASN A 153 11.19 4.68 5.09
CA ASN A 153 11.71 4.14 3.82
C ASN A 153 11.12 2.77 3.42
N GLU A 154 10.34 2.10 4.28
CA GLU A 154 9.58 0.90 3.87
C GLU A 154 8.46 1.27 2.86
N ILE A 155 8.06 2.55 2.80
CA ILE A 155 6.95 3.03 1.99
C ILE A 155 7.47 3.79 0.76
N SER A 156 6.94 3.43 -0.40
CA SER A 156 7.36 3.99 -1.68
C SER A 156 6.77 5.37 -1.93
N GLY A 157 7.63 6.39 -2.02
CA GLY A 157 7.23 7.74 -2.44
C GLY A 157 6.71 8.61 -1.30
N ALA A 158 7.15 9.87 -1.29
CA ALA A 158 6.89 10.81 -0.21
C ALA A 158 5.40 11.08 0.06
N ALA A 159 4.54 11.00 -0.97
CA ALA A 159 3.10 11.19 -0.78
C ALA A 159 2.44 10.02 -0.04
N LEU A 160 2.88 8.78 -0.29
CA LEU A 160 2.40 7.59 0.42
C LEU A 160 2.96 7.54 1.85
N GLN A 161 4.22 7.95 2.03
CA GLN A 161 4.81 8.15 3.36
C GLN A 161 3.99 9.15 4.17
N MET A 162 3.67 10.31 3.60
CA MET A 162 2.82 11.32 4.25
C MET A 162 1.43 10.77 4.58
N GLN A 163 0.80 10.03 3.65
CA GLN A 163 -0.49 9.38 3.88
C GLN A 163 -0.43 8.44 5.09
N ARG A 164 0.63 7.63 5.20
CA ARG A 164 0.79 6.68 6.30
C ARG A 164 0.97 7.37 7.64
N GLU A 165 1.77 8.42 7.70
CA GLU A 165 1.98 9.17 8.94
C GLU A 165 0.68 9.80 9.45
N ILE A 166 -0.17 10.31 8.54
CA ILE A 166 -1.51 10.80 8.91
C ILE A 166 -2.40 9.66 9.41
N GLN A 167 -2.38 8.49 8.75
CA GLN A 167 -3.15 7.32 9.20
C GLN A 167 -2.72 6.86 10.59
N TRP A 168 -1.41 6.82 10.87
CA TRP A 168 -0.86 6.48 12.18
C TRP A 168 -1.30 7.46 13.24
N TYR A 169 -1.11 8.76 12.99
CA TYR A 169 -1.54 9.83 13.89
C TYR A 169 -3.04 9.75 14.19
N LYS A 170 -3.87 9.55 13.15
CA LYS A 170 -5.33 9.42 13.29
C LYS A 170 -5.76 8.21 14.08
N GLU A 171 -5.00 7.12 14.10
CA GLU A 171 -5.36 6.01 14.98
C GLU A 171 -5.01 6.31 16.43
N VAL A 172 -3.80 6.81 16.68
CA VAL A 172 -3.42 7.15 18.06
C VAL A 172 -4.40 8.19 18.62
N GLU A 173 -4.88 9.12 17.78
CA GLU A 173 -5.93 10.10 18.11
C GLU A 173 -7.29 9.47 18.52
N LYS A 174 -7.64 8.29 17.99
CA LYS A 174 -8.86 7.55 18.38
C LYS A 174 -8.67 6.83 19.70
N PHE A 175 -7.43 6.48 20.06
CA PHE A 175 -7.11 5.77 21.29
C PHE A 175 -7.12 6.69 22.50
N VAL A 176 -6.55 7.89 22.36
CA VAL A 176 -6.36 8.83 23.47
C VAL A 176 -7.64 9.58 23.82
N HIS A 177 -7.71 10.09 25.06
CA HIS A 177 -8.81 10.95 25.48
C HIS A 177 -8.84 12.25 24.65
N PRO A 178 -10.02 12.83 24.34
CA PRO A 178 -10.12 14.06 23.54
C PRO A 178 -9.31 15.24 24.10
N HIS A 179 -9.13 15.31 25.42
CA HIS A 179 -8.31 16.33 26.07
C HIS A 179 -6.86 16.33 25.57
N SER A 180 -6.29 15.15 25.30
CA SER A 180 -4.90 14.97 24.83
C SER A 180 -4.62 15.58 23.45
N ARG A 181 -5.66 16.02 22.72
CA ARG A 181 -5.55 16.70 21.42
C ARG A 181 -5.11 18.16 21.56
N GLU A 182 -5.38 18.76 22.71
CA GLU A 182 -5.14 20.18 22.99
C GLU A 182 -4.11 20.39 24.11
N CYS A 183 -3.71 19.32 24.80
CA CYS A 183 -2.64 19.38 25.78
C CYS A 183 -1.34 19.89 25.15
N LEU A 184 -0.62 20.72 25.89
CA LEU A 184 0.68 21.22 25.47
C LEU A 184 1.80 20.40 26.11
N ASN A 185 2.87 20.14 25.37
CA ASN A 185 4.12 19.62 25.93
C ASN A 185 4.89 20.72 26.70
N ASN A 186 6.07 20.39 27.23
CA ASN A 186 6.90 21.35 27.98
C ASN A 186 7.38 22.53 27.12
N ASP A 187 7.38 22.39 25.79
CA ASP A 187 7.73 23.43 24.83
C ASP A 187 6.52 24.33 24.47
N GLY A 188 5.34 24.04 25.01
CA GLY A 188 4.12 24.81 24.76
C GLY A 188 3.45 24.45 23.43
N GLU A 189 3.81 23.33 22.81
CA GLU A 189 3.28 22.88 21.53
C GLU A 189 2.17 21.85 21.72
N SER A 190 1.13 21.93 20.88
CA SER A 190 0.11 20.87 20.79
C SER A 190 0.55 19.74 19.86
N PRO A 191 -0.04 18.54 19.93
CA PRO A 191 0.30 17.43 19.03
C PRO A 191 0.16 17.80 17.55
N LYS A 192 -0.83 18.63 17.21
CA LYS A 192 -1.04 19.10 15.84
C LYS A 192 0.07 20.05 15.37
N MET A 193 0.58 20.90 16.26
CA MET A 193 1.72 21.79 15.95
C MET A 193 2.98 20.96 15.68
N VAL A 194 3.28 20.00 16.55
CA VAL A 194 4.39 19.05 16.36
C VAL A 194 4.26 18.33 15.03
N PHE A 195 3.08 17.80 14.70
CA PHE A 195 2.85 17.08 13.44
C PHE A 195 3.14 17.97 12.23
N THR A 196 2.65 19.21 12.26
CA THR A 196 2.79 20.17 11.17
C THR A 196 4.25 20.51 10.91
N GLU A 197 5.05 20.75 11.96
CA GLU A 197 6.45 21.14 11.79
C GLU A 197 7.34 19.95 11.42
N GLU A 198 7.17 18.80 12.09
CA GLU A 198 7.94 17.56 11.83
C GLU A 198 7.73 17.04 10.40
N HIS A 199 6.53 17.17 9.85
CA HIS A 199 6.18 16.64 8.52
C HIS A 199 6.25 17.69 7.40
N LYS A 200 6.70 18.91 7.69
CA LYS A 200 6.75 20.01 6.72
C LYS A 200 7.56 19.71 5.46
N ILE A 201 8.73 19.08 5.64
CA ILE A 201 9.59 18.67 4.52
C ILE A 201 8.91 17.53 3.74
N LEU A 202 8.43 16.51 4.45
CA LEU A 202 7.77 15.35 3.84
C LEU A 202 6.53 15.76 3.03
N LYS A 203 5.72 16.68 3.54
CA LYS A 203 4.57 17.27 2.85
C LYS A 203 4.97 17.94 1.54
N LYS A 204 6.05 18.74 1.56
CA LYS A 204 6.58 19.42 0.35
C LYS A 204 7.10 18.42 -0.67
N GLU A 205 7.78 17.36 -0.22
CA GLU A 205 8.25 16.28 -1.09
C GLU A 205 7.09 15.46 -1.65
N GLY A 206 6.06 15.20 -0.85
CA GLY A 206 4.83 14.53 -1.25
C GLY A 206 4.06 15.34 -2.29
N GLU A 207 3.95 16.65 -2.11
CA GLU A 207 3.37 17.56 -3.10
C GLU A 207 4.16 17.52 -4.42
N LYS A 208 5.48 17.61 -4.34
CA LYS A 208 6.36 17.55 -5.52
C LYS A 208 6.22 16.22 -6.26
N TRP A 209 6.22 15.10 -5.53
CA TRP A 209 6.05 13.77 -6.08
C TRP A 209 4.71 13.64 -6.81
N MET A 210 3.62 14.06 -6.15
CA MET A 210 2.27 14.00 -6.68
C MET A 210 2.10 14.87 -7.93
N LYS A 211 2.62 16.11 -7.91
CA LYS A 211 2.61 17.00 -9.08
C LYS A 211 3.44 16.46 -10.23
N GLY A 212 4.61 15.88 -9.96
CA GLY A 212 5.45 15.22 -10.97
C GLY A 212 4.70 14.10 -11.67
N THR A 213 4.16 13.16 -10.91
CA THR A 213 3.37 12.04 -11.43
C THR A 213 2.15 12.51 -12.22
N ALA A 214 1.37 13.45 -11.66
CA ALA A 214 0.18 13.99 -12.33
C ALA A 214 0.53 14.71 -13.64
N THR A 215 1.63 15.46 -13.69
CA THR A 215 2.08 16.14 -14.92
C THR A 215 2.43 15.14 -16.01
N SER A 216 3.27 14.14 -15.71
CA SER A 216 3.65 13.11 -16.67
C SER A 216 2.44 12.34 -17.20
N CYS A 217 1.51 11.97 -16.32
CA CYS A 217 0.31 11.25 -16.72
C CYS A 217 -0.70 12.14 -17.48
N THR A 218 -0.77 13.45 -17.18
CA THR A 218 -1.58 14.41 -17.95
C THR A 218 -1.10 14.48 -19.39
N ILE A 219 0.22 14.53 -19.62
CA ILE A 219 0.80 14.54 -20.98
C ILE A 219 0.42 13.25 -21.72
N ALA A 220 0.58 12.08 -21.09
CA ALA A 220 0.20 10.81 -21.68
C ALA A 220 -1.31 10.75 -22.01
N ALA A 221 -2.17 11.17 -21.09
CA ALA A 221 -3.62 11.20 -21.28
C ALA A 221 -4.04 12.15 -22.41
N ALA A 222 -3.41 13.33 -22.52
CA ALA A 222 -3.66 14.28 -23.60
C ALA A 222 -3.28 13.68 -24.96
N LEU A 223 -2.10 13.07 -25.07
CA LEU A 223 -1.64 12.42 -26.30
C LEU A 223 -2.58 11.32 -26.76
N ILE A 224 -3.02 10.44 -25.85
CA ILE A 224 -3.97 9.37 -26.20
C ILE A 224 -5.30 9.98 -26.65
N ALA A 225 -5.84 10.98 -25.93
CA ALA A 225 -7.09 11.63 -26.31
C ALA A 225 -7.00 12.25 -27.73
N THR A 226 -5.89 12.90 -28.07
CA THR A 226 -5.67 13.46 -29.41
C THR A 226 -5.57 12.39 -30.49
N VAL A 227 -4.82 11.31 -30.23
CA VAL A 227 -4.66 10.20 -31.20
C VAL A 227 -6.01 9.53 -31.47
N MET A 228 -6.78 9.22 -30.43
CA MET A 228 -8.09 8.59 -30.58
C MET A 228 -9.11 9.53 -31.22
N PHE A 229 -9.11 10.82 -30.85
CA PHE A 229 -9.99 11.78 -31.52
C PHE A 229 -9.68 11.88 -33.02
N GLY A 230 -8.41 11.85 -33.39
CA GLY A 230 -7.97 11.74 -34.78
C GLY A 230 -8.50 10.47 -35.46
N ALA A 231 -8.32 9.31 -34.83
CA ALA A 231 -8.79 8.03 -35.35
C ALA A 231 -10.32 7.97 -35.53
N ALA A 232 -11.08 8.62 -34.65
CA ALA A 232 -12.54 8.74 -34.76
C ALA A 232 -12.98 9.51 -36.03
N ILE A 233 -12.25 10.56 -36.42
CA ILE A 233 -12.57 11.37 -37.61
C ILE A 233 -11.93 10.80 -38.88
N THR A 234 -10.79 10.12 -38.77
CA THR A 234 -10.11 9.43 -39.89
C THR A 234 -10.27 7.92 -39.76
N VAL A 235 -11.52 7.47 -39.92
CA VAL A 235 -11.87 6.05 -39.75
C VAL A 235 -11.06 5.12 -40.68
N PRO A 236 -10.70 3.91 -40.23
CA PRO A 236 -9.98 2.93 -41.04
C PRO A 236 -10.69 2.65 -42.37
N GLY A 237 -9.96 2.71 -43.48
CA GLY A 237 -10.52 2.48 -44.83
C GLY A 237 -11.22 3.69 -45.46
N GLY A 238 -11.44 4.77 -44.71
CA GLY A 238 -12.10 5.98 -45.18
C GLY A 238 -13.61 5.81 -45.37
N ASN A 239 -14.22 6.81 -46.00
CA ASN A 239 -15.65 6.88 -46.24
C ASN A 239 -15.98 6.49 -47.68
N ASP A 240 -17.14 5.88 -47.89
CA ASP A 240 -17.70 5.63 -49.21
C ASP A 240 -18.13 6.96 -49.84
N ASN A 241 -17.63 7.23 -51.06
CA ASN A 241 -17.88 8.45 -51.81
C ASN A 241 -19.37 8.64 -52.18
N SER A 242 -20.17 7.58 -52.11
CA SER A 242 -21.58 7.62 -52.54
C SER A 242 -22.55 8.05 -51.43
N ASN A 243 -22.29 7.68 -50.18
CA ASN A 243 -23.21 7.86 -49.06
C ASN A 243 -22.54 8.48 -47.82
N GLY A 244 -21.21 8.63 -47.81
CA GLY A 244 -20.43 9.19 -46.72
C GLY A 244 -20.22 8.26 -45.52
N PHE A 245 -20.73 7.03 -45.55
CA PHE A 245 -20.55 6.06 -44.46
C PHE A 245 -19.17 5.40 -44.50
N PRO A 246 -18.63 4.96 -43.35
CA PRO A 246 -17.36 4.23 -43.31
C PRO A 246 -17.40 2.96 -44.17
N MET A 247 -16.35 2.74 -44.97
CA MET A 247 -16.27 1.63 -45.92
C MET A 247 -16.40 0.24 -45.27
N PHE A 248 -16.01 0.12 -43.99
CA PHE A 248 -16.09 -1.12 -43.22
C PHE A 248 -17.24 -1.15 -42.21
N SER A 249 -18.24 -0.29 -42.33
CA SER A 249 -19.34 -0.13 -41.37
C SER A 249 -20.06 -1.44 -40.99
N GLU A 250 -20.18 -2.41 -41.91
CA GLU A 250 -20.81 -3.72 -41.66
C GLU A 250 -19.86 -4.76 -41.02
N SER A 251 -18.56 -4.47 -40.92
CA SER A 251 -17.57 -5.38 -40.34
C SER A 251 -17.63 -5.37 -38.81
N SER A 252 -17.67 -6.55 -38.19
CA SER A 252 -17.58 -6.67 -36.73
C SER A 252 -16.32 -6.01 -36.15
N ALA A 253 -15.21 -6.04 -36.89
CA ALA A 253 -13.97 -5.38 -36.47
C ALA A 253 -14.08 -3.84 -36.46
N PHE A 254 -14.92 -3.26 -37.33
CA PHE A 254 -15.17 -1.83 -37.32
C PHE A 254 -16.00 -1.39 -36.11
N ILE A 255 -16.99 -2.20 -35.71
CA ILE A 255 -17.78 -1.96 -34.50
C ILE A 255 -16.87 -2.03 -33.26
N ILE A 256 -15.99 -3.03 -33.18
CA ILE A 256 -14.99 -3.15 -32.11
C ILE A 256 -14.08 -1.93 -32.08
N PHE A 257 -13.55 -1.51 -33.24
CA PHE A 257 -12.76 -0.30 -33.37
C PHE A 257 -13.50 0.93 -32.81
N ALA A 258 -14.72 1.20 -33.26
CA ALA A 258 -15.46 2.40 -32.88
C ALA A 258 -15.78 2.44 -31.37
N ILE A 259 -16.17 1.30 -30.78
CA ILE A 259 -16.44 1.22 -29.34
C ILE A 259 -15.15 1.41 -28.54
N SER A 260 -14.08 0.72 -28.91
CA SER A 260 -12.79 0.83 -28.22
C SER A 260 -12.16 2.20 -28.36
N ASP A 261 -12.32 2.86 -29.51
CA ASP A 261 -11.88 4.23 -29.75
C ASP A 261 -12.58 5.21 -28.80
N ALA A 262 -13.92 5.16 -28.76
CA ALA A 262 -14.72 5.99 -27.86
C ALA A 262 -14.38 5.75 -26.38
N VAL A 263 -14.28 4.48 -25.96
CA VAL A 263 -13.89 4.14 -24.58
C VAL A 263 -12.52 4.71 -24.25
N SER A 264 -11.54 4.57 -25.15
CA SER A 264 -10.19 5.11 -24.96
C SER A 264 -10.22 6.63 -24.81
N LEU A 265 -10.90 7.33 -25.71
CA LEU A 265 -11.02 8.79 -25.69
C LEU A 265 -11.64 9.31 -24.39
N PHE A 266 -12.82 8.80 -24.00
CA PHE A 266 -13.53 9.30 -22.81
C PHE A 266 -12.80 8.96 -21.51
N THR A 267 -12.19 7.78 -21.42
CA THR A 267 -11.40 7.40 -20.24
C THR A 267 -10.10 8.19 -20.16
N SER A 268 -9.47 8.52 -21.30
CA SER A 268 -8.33 9.43 -21.34
C SER A 268 -8.69 10.86 -20.91
N ALA A 269 -9.82 11.39 -21.38
CA ALA A 269 -10.31 12.70 -20.97
C ALA A 269 -10.62 12.74 -19.46
N THR A 270 -11.23 11.68 -18.93
CA THR A 270 -11.49 11.54 -17.49
C THR A 270 -10.19 11.53 -16.69
N SER A 271 -9.19 10.77 -17.15
CA SER A 271 -7.87 10.71 -16.54
C SER A 271 -7.18 12.08 -16.51
N LEU A 272 -7.23 12.81 -17.63
CA LEU A 272 -6.71 14.17 -17.75
C LEU A 272 -7.36 15.14 -16.74
N LEU A 273 -8.69 15.09 -16.57
CA LEU A 273 -9.39 15.90 -15.58
C LEU A 273 -8.98 15.55 -14.14
N MET A 274 -8.78 14.27 -13.84
CA MET A 274 -8.34 13.83 -12.50
C MET A 274 -6.93 14.32 -12.18
N PHE A 275 -5.98 14.20 -13.13
CA PHE A 275 -4.63 14.71 -12.92
C PHE A 275 -4.58 16.25 -12.86
N LEU A 276 -5.40 16.95 -13.64
CA LEU A 276 -5.54 18.40 -13.52
C LEU A 276 -6.10 18.81 -12.15
N ALA A 277 -7.06 18.04 -11.61
CA ALA A 277 -7.60 18.25 -10.27
C ALA A 277 -6.57 17.98 -9.16
N ILE A 278 -5.54 17.18 -9.43
CA ILE A 278 -4.38 17.01 -8.54
C ILE A 278 -3.46 18.22 -8.63
N LEU A 279 -3.15 18.72 -9.83
CA LEU A 279 -2.28 19.87 -10.04
C LEU A 279 -2.83 21.18 -9.44
N THR A 280 -4.16 21.32 -9.44
CA THR A 280 -4.89 22.49 -8.92
C THR A 280 -5.31 22.36 -7.45
N SER A 281 -4.97 21.26 -6.77
CA SER A 281 -5.31 21.05 -5.36
C SER A 281 -4.52 21.97 -4.42
N ARG A 282 -5.04 22.19 -3.20
CA ARG A 282 -4.42 23.03 -2.17
C ARG A 282 -3.30 22.33 -1.40
N TYR A 283 -3.24 20.99 -1.42
CA TYR A 283 -2.26 20.17 -0.69
C TYR A 283 -2.23 20.47 0.82
N ALA A 284 -3.40 20.60 1.43
CA ALA A 284 -3.48 20.55 2.89
C ALA A 284 -3.03 19.17 3.39
N GLU A 285 -2.51 19.06 4.61
CA GLU A 285 -2.05 17.77 5.15
C GLU A 285 -3.14 16.71 5.08
N GLU A 286 -4.37 17.05 5.49
CA GLU A 286 -5.51 16.13 5.46
C GLU A 286 -5.88 15.67 4.04
N ASP A 287 -5.54 16.44 2.99
CA ASP A 287 -5.82 16.06 1.61
C ASP A 287 -5.00 14.83 1.18
N PHE A 288 -3.84 14.58 1.80
CA PHE A 288 -3.00 13.40 1.55
C PHE A 288 -3.63 12.11 2.07
N LEU A 289 -4.63 12.18 2.94
CA LEU A 289 -5.24 10.99 3.53
C LEU A 289 -6.13 10.24 2.52
N TYR A 290 -7.05 10.98 1.87
CA TYR A 290 -8.03 10.39 0.94
C TYR A 290 -8.21 11.18 -0.35
N ALA A 291 -8.25 12.51 -0.30
CA ALA A 291 -8.63 13.32 -1.45
C ALA A 291 -7.62 13.20 -2.61
N LEU A 292 -6.32 13.36 -2.34
CA LEU A 292 -5.26 13.25 -3.34
C LEU A 292 -5.06 11.80 -3.80
N PRO A 293 -4.91 10.79 -2.91
CA PRO A 293 -4.75 9.40 -3.34
C PRO A 293 -5.93 8.91 -4.17
N LYS A 294 -7.18 9.24 -3.80
CA LYS A 294 -8.37 8.85 -4.56
C LYS A 294 -8.36 9.42 -5.98
N ARG A 295 -8.03 10.70 -6.14
CA ARG A 295 -7.91 11.32 -7.47
C ARG A 295 -6.82 10.64 -8.29
N LEU A 296 -5.68 10.31 -7.67
CA LEU A 296 -4.58 9.62 -8.34
C LEU A 296 -4.97 8.22 -8.80
N ILE A 297 -5.66 7.45 -7.95
CA ILE A 297 -6.17 6.11 -8.26
C ILE A 297 -7.15 6.16 -9.44
N ILE A 298 -8.13 7.07 -9.42
CA ILE A 298 -9.10 7.20 -10.52
C ILE A 298 -8.38 7.61 -11.81
N GLY A 299 -7.45 8.56 -11.73
CA GLY A 299 -6.65 9.01 -12.88
C GLY A 299 -5.83 7.88 -13.50
N LEU A 300 -5.08 7.12 -12.68
CA LEU A 300 -4.28 5.99 -13.15
C LEU A 300 -5.14 4.83 -13.68
N GLY A 301 -6.25 4.51 -13.02
CA GLY A 301 -7.16 3.44 -13.46
C GLY A 301 -7.82 3.75 -14.81
N THR A 302 -8.28 4.99 -14.98
CA THR A 302 -8.86 5.43 -16.27
C THR A 302 -7.81 5.56 -17.37
N LEU A 303 -6.56 5.94 -17.04
CA LEU A 303 -5.44 5.92 -17.99
C LEU A 303 -5.12 4.51 -18.48
N PHE A 304 -5.09 3.54 -17.56
CA PHE A 304 -4.84 2.15 -17.92
C PHE A 304 -5.92 1.58 -18.85
N LEU A 305 -7.18 1.87 -18.52
CA LEU A 305 -8.31 1.49 -19.36
C LEU A 305 -8.21 2.14 -20.75
N SER A 306 -7.80 3.40 -20.81
CA SER A 306 -7.57 4.12 -22.06
C SER A 306 -6.50 3.47 -22.94
N ILE A 307 -5.33 3.15 -22.36
CA ILE A 307 -4.22 2.49 -23.07
C ILE A 307 -4.65 1.11 -23.59
N SER A 308 -5.33 0.33 -22.75
CA SER A 308 -5.81 -1.01 -23.13
C SER A 308 -6.80 -0.93 -24.28
N SER A 309 -7.77 -0.01 -24.21
CA SER A 309 -8.76 0.19 -25.27
C SER A 309 -8.14 0.72 -26.57
N MET A 310 -7.15 1.61 -26.48
CA MET A 310 -6.37 2.08 -27.64
C MET A 310 -5.67 0.91 -28.35
N MET A 311 -5.08 -0.04 -27.62
CA MET A 311 -4.44 -1.22 -28.23
C MET A 311 -5.44 -2.16 -28.91
N VAL A 312 -6.67 -2.28 -28.37
CA VAL A 312 -7.76 -3.01 -29.04
C VAL A 312 -8.18 -2.31 -30.33
N ALA A 313 -8.37 -0.98 -30.30
CA ALA A 313 -8.73 -0.19 -31.48
C ALA A 313 -7.65 -0.28 -32.58
N PHE A 314 -6.37 -0.22 -32.19
CA PHE A 314 -5.24 -0.41 -33.10
C PHE A 314 -5.26 -1.82 -33.72
N SER A 315 -5.46 -2.86 -32.91
CA SER A 315 -5.52 -4.25 -33.39
C SER A 315 -6.68 -4.46 -34.37
N ALA A 316 -7.85 -3.88 -34.08
CA ALA A 316 -9.00 -3.90 -34.97
C ALA A 316 -8.72 -3.16 -36.30
N THR A 317 -7.99 -2.05 -36.24
CA THR A 317 -7.57 -1.29 -37.43
C THR A 317 -6.62 -2.12 -38.31
N VAL A 318 -5.60 -2.74 -37.72
CA VAL A 318 -4.66 -3.62 -38.46
C VAL A 318 -5.42 -4.79 -39.10
N TYR A 319 -6.38 -5.39 -38.38
CA TYR A 319 -7.24 -6.42 -38.94
C TYR A 319 -8.06 -5.91 -40.13
N LEU A 320 -8.74 -4.76 -40.02
CA LEU A 320 -9.54 -4.19 -41.11
C LEU A 320 -8.71 -3.91 -42.37
N VAL A 321 -7.50 -3.39 -42.19
CA VAL A 321 -6.63 -2.99 -43.32
C VAL A 321 -5.95 -4.20 -43.98
N PHE A 322 -5.44 -5.16 -43.21
CA PHE A 322 -4.55 -6.21 -43.74
C PHE A 322 -5.16 -7.61 -43.83
N ALA A 323 -6.24 -7.92 -43.11
CA ALA A 323 -6.73 -9.30 -42.98
C ALA A 323 -7.12 -9.96 -44.31
N ARG A 324 -7.53 -9.18 -45.33
CA ARG A 324 -7.94 -9.73 -46.64
C ARG A 324 -6.79 -9.98 -47.61
N LYS A 325 -5.61 -9.37 -47.41
CA LYS A 325 -4.50 -9.40 -48.38
C LYS A 325 -3.21 -9.98 -47.83
N GLU A 326 -2.86 -9.68 -46.57
CA GLU A 326 -1.55 -10.01 -46.00
C GLU A 326 -1.68 -10.46 -44.53
N ALA A 327 -2.27 -11.65 -44.32
CA ALA A 327 -2.58 -12.18 -42.98
C ALA A 327 -1.34 -12.36 -42.07
N TRP A 328 -0.14 -12.47 -42.64
CA TRP A 328 1.11 -12.60 -41.88
C TRP A 328 1.44 -11.35 -41.05
N VAL A 329 0.96 -10.17 -41.47
CA VAL A 329 1.18 -8.88 -40.77
C VAL A 329 0.42 -8.81 -39.43
N LEU A 330 -0.59 -9.67 -39.22
CA LEU A 330 -1.35 -9.73 -37.97
C LEU A 330 -0.50 -10.23 -36.80
N ILE A 331 0.48 -11.11 -37.06
CA ILE A 331 1.33 -11.70 -36.01
C ILE A 331 2.24 -10.64 -35.36
N PRO A 332 3.04 -9.86 -36.12
CA PRO A 332 3.79 -8.73 -35.55
C PRO A 332 2.90 -7.68 -34.90
N GLY A 333 1.74 -7.37 -35.51
CA GLY A 333 0.80 -6.37 -34.97
C GLY A 333 0.25 -6.75 -33.59
N GLY A 334 -0.14 -8.01 -33.41
CA GLY A 334 -0.59 -8.52 -32.11
C GLY A 334 0.51 -8.50 -31.06
N VAL A 335 1.73 -8.95 -31.41
CA VAL A 335 2.89 -8.91 -30.50
C VAL A 335 3.20 -7.48 -30.08
N LEU A 336 3.21 -6.53 -31.02
CA LEU A 336 3.49 -5.13 -30.73
C LEU A 336 2.41 -4.46 -29.87
N ALA A 337 1.14 -4.85 -30.02
CA ALA A 337 0.04 -4.36 -29.18
C ALA A 337 0.12 -4.90 -27.74
N CYS A 338 0.62 -6.13 -27.54
CA CYS A 338 0.78 -6.71 -26.21
C CYS A 338 1.90 -6.04 -25.40
N LEU A 339 2.95 -5.52 -26.05
CA LEU A 339 4.13 -4.96 -25.37
C LEU A 339 3.81 -3.74 -24.48
N PRO A 340 3.07 -2.71 -24.93
CA PRO A 340 2.68 -1.59 -24.07
C PRO A 340 1.78 -1.99 -22.92
N VAL A 341 0.81 -2.89 -23.15
CA VAL A 341 -0.10 -3.37 -22.10
C VAL A 341 0.68 -4.13 -21.04
N ALA A 342 1.53 -5.07 -21.44
CA ALA A 342 2.39 -5.82 -20.53
C ALA A 342 3.36 -4.90 -19.77
N SER A 343 3.95 -3.91 -20.45
CA SER A 343 4.85 -2.94 -19.81
C SER A 343 4.14 -2.10 -18.76
N PHE A 344 2.92 -1.65 -19.04
CA PHE A 344 2.12 -0.90 -18.08
C PHE A 344 1.72 -1.76 -16.88
N VAL A 345 1.29 -3.00 -17.12
CA VAL A 345 0.97 -3.96 -16.04
C VAL A 345 2.21 -4.25 -15.19
N LEU A 346 3.39 -4.40 -15.77
CA LEU A 346 4.59 -4.69 -14.99
C LEU A 346 5.09 -3.48 -14.18
N LEU A 347 5.03 -2.28 -14.75
CA LEU A 347 5.64 -1.08 -14.14
C LEU A 347 4.67 -0.30 -13.25
N GLN A 348 3.42 -0.12 -13.67
CA GLN A 348 2.48 0.80 -13.04
C GLN A 348 1.49 0.10 -12.10
N PHE A 349 1.25 -1.19 -12.31
CA PHE A 349 0.35 -1.96 -11.46
C PHE A 349 0.83 -2.08 -10.01
N PRO A 350 2.14 -2.26 -9.70
CA PRO A 350 2.60 -2.26 -8.31
C PRO A 350 2.26 -0.96 -7.59
N LEU A 351 2.53 0.19 -8.22
CA LEU A 351 2.21 1.51 -7.67
C LEU A 351 0.70 1.71 -7.50
N PHE A 352 -0.11 1.23 -8.45
CA PHE A 352 -1.57 1.29 -8.34
C PHE A 352 -2.09 0.44 -7.19
N LEU A 353 -1.59 -0.78 -7.02
CA LEU A 353 -1.92 -1.66 -5.91
C LEU A 353 -1.52 -1.04 -4.57
N ASP A 354 -0.31 -0.50 -4.47
CA ASP A 354 0.19 0.16 -3.25
C ASP A 354 -0.71 1.34 -2.86
N LEU A 355 -1.16 2.14 -3.83
CA LEU A 355 -2.11 3.25 -3.60
C LEU A 355 -3.47 2.75 -3.11
N VAL A 356 -4.03 1.73 -3.76
CA VAL A 356 -5.33 1.15 -3.39
C VAL A 356 -5.26 0.50 -2.02
N TYR A 357 -4.21 -0.27 -1.74
CA TYR A 357 -4.00 -0.93 -0.46
C TYR A 357 -3.74 0.08 0.66
N SER A 358 -2.92 1.11 0.42
CA SER A 358 -2.68 2.18 1.39
C SER A 358 -3.97 2.96 1.69
N THR A 359 -4.82 3.22 0.69
CA THR A 359 -6.01 4.07 0.86
C THR A 359 -7.25 3.30 1.35
N TYR A 360 -7.45 2.07 0.89
CA TYR A 360 -8.66 1.28 1.12
C TYR A 360 -8.40 -0.08 1.78
N GLY A 361 -7.14 -0.44 1.98
CA GLY A 361 -6.78 -1.69 2.63
C GLY A 361 -7.25 -1.76 4.09
N PRO A 362 -7.09 -2.92 4.73
CA PRO A 362 -7.34 -3.03 6.16
C PRO A 362 -6.53 -1.96 6.89
N GLY A 363 -7.15 -1.34 7.90
CA GLY A 363 -6.46 -0.39 8.75
C GLY A 363 -5.19 -1.00 9.33
N ILE A 364 -4.29 -0.15 9.84
CA ILE A 364 -3.02 -0.56 10.46
C ILE A 364 -3.22 -1.50 11.69
N PHE A 365 -4.48 -1.68 12.12
CA PHE A 365 -4.86 -2.36 13.35
C PHE A 365 -5.69 -3.60 13.06
N GLY A 366 -5.27 -4.71 13.65
CA GLY A 366 -5.90 -6.02 13.55
C GLY A 366 -5.49 -6.91 14.72
N LYS A 367 -6.28 -7.96 14.99
CA LYS A 367 -5.99 -8.92 16.06
C LYS A 367 -4.74 -9.75 15.70
N GLN A 368 -3.69 -9.68 16.52
CA GLN A 368 -2.38 -10.29 16.23
C GLN A 368 -2.15 -11.60 16.99
N SER A 369 -2.70 -11.74 18.20
CA SER A 369 -2.59 -12.97 19.00
C SER A 369 -3.97 -13.50 19.39
N ASN A 370 -4.14 -14.82 19.31
CA ASN A 370 -5.31 -15.52 19.85
C ASN A 370 -5.09 -15.98 21.30
N ARG A 371 -3.89 -15.77 21.85
CA ARG A 371 -3.62 -16.06 23.25
C ARG A 371 -4.36 -15.03 24.11
N PRO A 372 -5.13 -15.45 25.12
CA PRO A 372 -5.67 -14.52 26.08
C PRO A 372 -4.50 -13.84 26.78
N PHE A 373 -4.28 -12.58 26.42
CA PHE A 373 -3.31 -11.69 27.08
C PHE A 373 -4.06 -10.98 28.19
N TYR A 374 -3.97 -11.57 29.39
CA TYR A 374 -4.61 -11.16 30.65
C TYR A 374 -6.10 -10.82 30.58
#